data_AF-A0A0P0Z913-F1
#
_entry.id   AF-A0A0P0Z913-F1
#
_cell.length_a   1.000
_cell.length_b   1.000
_cell.length_c   1.000
_cell.angle_alpha   90.00
_cell.angle_beta   90.00
_cell.angle_gamma   90.00
#
_symmetry.space_group_name_H-M   'P 1'
#
loop_
_entity.id
_entity.type
_entity.pdbx_description
1 polymer ?
#
loop_
_entity_poly.entity_id
_entity_poly.type
_entity_poly.pdbx_seq_one_letter_code
_entity_poly.pdbx_strand_id
1 'polypeptide(L)'
;MQLAGREPKAMEEAARHLAGGGADHIDINMGCPAKKVVGGASGAALMRDLDLARRIVAATKRGAGSVPVSVKMRLGWDRSQLNAADIAKAASEEGAVRLTVHGRTRDQFYEGHADWSAIADVARATGLPVTANGDLTDPDQVPLMRARSGCQGLMVGRGACGRPWAPALLAGRASMVDLAQRDMADITTEHYDAMLTHYGPSVGVRHARKHLGWYLEGLARLVGELSSETAVLLRQSSSDEVFASLRRLFAGVSAAELESARIQRKAA
;
A
#
# COMPACT_ATOMS: atom_id res chain seq x y z
N MET A 1 2.50 -12.54 4.26
CA MET A 1 3.51 -11.81 5.06
C MET A 1 4.56 -11.20 4.14
N GLN A 2 5.18 -10.07 4.50
CA GLN A 2 6.27 -9.45 3.69
C GLN A 2 7.59 -9.43 4.48
N LEU A 3 8.67 -9.90 3.86
CA LEU A 3 10.02 -9.89 4.40
C LEU A 3 10.83 -8.71 3.85
N ALA A 4 11.68 -8.13 4.68
CA ALA A 4 12.68 -7.15 4.27
C ALA A 4 14.02 -7.53 4.90
N GLY A 5 15.05 -7.72 4.07
CA GLY A 5 16.38 -8.11 4.53
C GLY A 5 17.36 -8.17 3.38
N ARG A 6 18.65 -8.28 3.71
CA ARG A 6 19.75 -8.28 2.73
C ARG A 6 20.61 -9.54 2.76
N GLU A 7 20.41 -10.41 3.75
CA GLU A 7 21.25 -11.58 3.97
C GLU A 7 20.49 -12.82 3.52
N PRO A 8 20.96 -13.55 2.48
CA PRO A 8 20.25 -14.70 1.94
C PRO A 8 19.89 -15.74 3.01
N LYS A 9 20.82 -16.07 3.91
CA LYS A 9 20.59 -17.04 4.99
C LYS A 9 19.46 -16.59 5.93
N ALA A 10 19.47 -15.34 6.37
CA ALA A 10 18.42 -14.80 7.22
C ALA A 10 17.06 -14.78 6.52
N MET A 11 17.03 -14.45 5.22
CA MET A 11 15.80 -14.48 4.42
C MET A 11 15.24 -15.90 4.25
N GLU A 12 16.10 -16.91 4.10
CA GLU A 12 15.70 -18.32 4.07
C GLU A 12 15.12 -18.77 5.41
N GLU A 13 15.81 -18.48 6.52
CA GLU A 13 15.34 -18.83 7.87
C GLU A 13 14.03 -18.14 8.22
N ALA A 14 13.89 -16.85 7.90
CA ALA A 14 12.65 -16.11 8.12
C ALA A 14 11.51 -16.68 7.26
N ALA A 15 11.76 -17.01 6.00
CA ALA A 15 10.76 -17.63 5.14
C ALA A 15 10.33 -19.01 5.65
N ARG A 16 11.27 -19.83 6.14
CA ARG A 16 10.99 -21.12 6.77
C ARG A 16 10.12 -20.97 8.00
N HIS A 17 10.41 -19.99 8.85
CA HIS A 17 9.60 -19.72 10.03
C HIS A 17 8.18 -19.28 9.66
N LEU A 18 8.03 -18.38 8.69
CA LEU A 18 6.72 -17.93 8.21
C LEU A 18 5.91 -19.07 7.57
N ALA A 19 6.54 -19.91 6.76
CA ALA A 19 5.88 -21.07 6.16
C ALA A 19 5.42 -22.08 7.22
N GLY A 20 6.28 -22.40 8.20
CA GLY A 20 5.92 -23.25 9.33
C GLY A 20 4.84 -22.64 10.25
N GLY A 21 4.75 -21.30 10.28
CA GLY A 21 3.70 -20.55 10.98
C GLY A 21 2.39 -20.41 10.20
N GLY A 22 2.24 -21.04 9.04
CA GLY A 22 0.99 -21.04 8.26
C GLY A 22 0.79 -19.85 7.33
N ALA A 23 1.87 -19.18 6.90
CA ALA A 23 1.74 -18.12 5.89
C ALA A 23 1.26 -18.68 4.54
N ASP A 24 0.14 -18.19 4.03
CA ASP A 24 -0.37 -18.55 2.69
C ASP A 24 0.49 -18.01 1.54
N HIS A 25 1.24 -16.95 1.82
CA HIS A 25 2.04 -16.23 0.83
C HIS A 25 3.17 -15.41 1.49
N ILE A 26 4.35 -15.41 0.88
CA ILE A 26 5.52 -14.65 1.33
C ILE A 26 5.94 -13.66 0.23
N ASP A 27 6.00 -12.37 0.57
CA ASP A 27 6.46 -11.32 -0.36
C ASP A 27 7.83 -10.78 0.08
N ILE A 28 8.69 -10.45 -0.89
CA ILE A 28 10.00 -9.85 -0.65
C ILE A 28 9.93 -8.36 -0.96
N ASN A 29 10.28 -7.53 0.02
CA ASN A 29 10.40 -6.09 -0.16
C ASN A 29 11.75 -5.72 -0.81
N MET A 30 11.69 -5.33 -2.08
CA MET A 30 12.78 -4.73 -2.84
C MET A 30 12.44 -3.31 -3.30
N GLY A 31 11.56 -2.60 -2.58
CA GLY A 31 11.00 -1.31 -3.04
C GLY A 31 11.00 -0.18 -2.02
N CYS A 32 11.22 -0.46 -0.73
CA CYS A 32 11.17 0.57 0.29
C CYS A 32 12.34 1.57 0.15
N PRO A 33 12.07 2.89 0.01
CA PRO A 33 13.11 3.91 -0.11
C PRO A 33 13.56 4.48 1.25
N ALA A 34 12.93 4.08 2.36
CA ALA A 34 13.16 4.70 3.67
C ALA A 34 14.61 4.54 4.13
N LYS A 35 15.22 5.63 4.62
CA LYS A 35 16.63 5.68 5.02
C LYS A 35 17.03 4.55 5.99
N LYS A 36 16.18 4.23 6.96
CA LYS A 36 16.43 3.14 7.93
C LYS A 36 16.51 1.76 7.27
N VAL A 37 15.74 1.53 6.20
CA VAL A 37 15.72 0.26 5.47
C VAL A 37 16.87 0.19 4.47
N VAL A 38 17.07 1.25 3.69
CA VAL A 38 18.14 1.36 2.70
C VAL A 38 19.52 1.42 3.35
N GLY A 39 19.65 2.07 4.52
CA GLY A 39 20.90 2.13 5.29
C GLY A 39 21.32 0.77 5.83
N GLY A 40 20.36 -0.13 6.09
CA GLY A 40 20.60 -1.55 6.33
C GLY A 40 20.71 -2.39 5.05
N ALA A 41 21.04 -1.76 3.91
CA ALA A 41 21.17 -2.36 2.58
C ALA A 41 20.00 -3.29 2.16
N SER A 42 18.79 -2.99 2.61
CA SER A 42 17.57 -3.74 2.31
C SER A 42 16.58 -2.88 1.49
N GLY A 43 15.43 -3.44 1.14
CA GLY A 43 14.41 -2.72 0.37
C GLY A 43 14.94 -2.35 -1.02
N ALA A 44 14.76 -1.09 -1.44
CA ALA A 44 15.20 -0.67 -2.78
C ALA A 44 16.74 -0.67 -2.95
N ALA A 45 17.53 -0.81 -1.87
CA ALA A 45 18.97 -0.98 -1.99
C ALA A 45 19.36 -2.27 -2.72
N LEU A 46 18.54 -3.32 -2.62
CA LEU A 46 18.74 -4.59 -3.33
C LEU A 46 18.68 -4.41 -4.85
N MET A 47 17.98 -3.38 -5.33
CA MET A 47 17.92 -3.10 -6.77
C MET A 47 19.25 -2.62 -7.35
N ARG A 48 20.27 -2.33 -6.54
CA ARG A 48 21.59 -1.93 -7.04
C ARG A 48 22.49 -3.10 -7.42
N ASP A 49 22.16 -4.30 -6.92
CA ASP A 49 22.98 -5.50 -7.01
C ASP A 49 22.07 -6.67 -7.43
N LEU A 50 22.06 -6.95 -8.74
CA LEU A 50 21.23 -8.00 -9.33
C LEU A 50 21.58 -9.38 -8.77
N ASP A 51 22.87 -9.67 -8.55
CA ASP A 51 23.32 -10.96 -8.04
C ASP A 51 22.89 -11.17 -6.59
N LEU A 52 22.92 -10.11 -5.78
CA LEU A 52 22.33 -10.16 -4.45
C LEU A 52 20.82 -10.37 -4.52
N ALA A 53 20.10 -9.59 -5.34
CA ALA A 53 18.65 -9.73 -5.50
C ALA A 53 18.26 -11.18 -5.86
N ARG A 54 18.96 -11.80 -6.81
CA ARG A 54 18.81 -13.22 -7.17
C ARG A 54 18.99 -14.15 -5.99
N ARG A 55 20.11 -14.02 -5.27
CA ARG A 55 20.39 -14.85 -4.08
C ARG A 55 19.33 -14.68 -2.99
N ILE A 56 18.77 -13.49 -2.83
CA ILE A 56 17.65 -13.25 -1.90
C ILE A 56 16.40 -14.01 -2.34
N VAL A 57 15.97 -13.90 -3.60
CA VAL A 57 14.78 -14.63 -4.09
C VAL A 57 14.96 -16.13 -3.94
N ALA A 58 16.11 -16.66 -4.39
CA ALA A 58 16.42 -18.09 -4.30
C ALA A 58 16.38 -18.61 -2.86
N ALA A 59 16.98 -17.85 -1.92
CA ALA A 59 17.03 -18.22 -0.52
C ALA A 59 15.66 -18.16 0.15
N THR A 60 14.90 -17.09 -0.09
CA THR A 60 13.50 -17.01 0.38
C THR A 60 12.67 -18.15 -0.19
N LYS A 61 12.82 -18.49 -1.48
CA LYS A 61 12.06 -19.58 -2.10
C LYS A 61 12.39 -20.94 -1.50
N ARG A 62 13.67 -21.24 -1.25
CA ARG A 62 14.07 -22.46 -0.52
C ARG A 62 13.44 -22.53 0.87
N GLY A 63 13.48 -21.43 1.63
CA GLY A 63 12.91 -21.38 2.98
C GLY A 63 11.40 -21.53 2.98
N ALA A 64 10.71 -20.92 2.00
CA ALA A 64 9.26 -20.96 1.87
C ALA A 64 8.70 -22.35 1.52
N GLY A 65 9.51 -23.23 0.92
CA GLY A 65 9.05 -24.55 0.45
C GLY A 65 7.93 -24.41 -0.59
N SER A 66 6.77 -25.01 -0.32
CA SER A 66 5.59 -24.93 -1.19
C SER A 66 4.86 -23.58 -1.14
N VAL A 67 5.11 -22.75 -0.11
CA VAL A 67 4.47 -21.44 0.00
C VAL A 67 4.89 -20.55 -1.18
N PRO A 68 3.96 -19.90 -1.89
CA PRO A 68 4.28 -19.02 -3.00
C PRO A 68 5.08 -17.79 -2.54
N VAL A 69 6.08 -17.41 -3.36
CA VAL A 69 6.93 -16.24 -3.11
C VAL A 69 6.69 -15.18 -4.18
N SER A 70 6.55 -13.92 -3.77
CA SER A 70 6.51 -12.77 -4.69
C SER A 70 7.58 -11.74 -4.38
N VAL A 71 7.78 -10.81 -5.31
CA VAL A 71 8.66 -9.67 -5.12
C VAL A 71 7.89 -8.38 -5.37
N LYS A 72 8.01 -7.42 -4.44
CA LYS A 72 7.56 -6.04 -4.63
C LYS A 72 8.76 -5.10 -4.75
N MET A 73 8.86 -4.43 -5.90
CA MET A 73 9.98 -3.54 -6.21
C MET A 73 9.54 -2.20 -6.80
N ARG A 74 10.54 -1.37 -7.08
CA ARG A 74 10.42 -0.10 -7.83
C ARG A 74 10.87 -0.32 -9.29
N LEU A 75 10.99 0.76 -10.06
CA LEU A 75 11.58 0.69 -11.42
C LEU A 75 13.11 0.54 -11.40
N GLY A 76 13.74 0.93 -10.29
CA GLY A 76 15.18 1.01 -10.17
C GLY A 76 15.61 1.83 -8.96
N TRP A 77 16.91 2.00 -8.80
CA TRP A 77 17.46 2.88 -7.76
C TRP A 77 17.24 4.37 -8.09
N ASP A 78 17.58 4.76 -9.31
CA ASP A 78 17.39 6.08 -9.90
C ASP A 78 17.25 5.95 -11.43
N ARG A 79 17.19 7.07 -12.15
CA ARG A 79 17.06 7.08 -13.62
C ARG A 79 18.26 6.48 -14.35
N SER A 80 19.44 6.41 -13.74
CA SER A 80 20.61 5.78 -14.35
C SER A 80 20.60 4.25 -14.22
N GLN A 81 19.76 3.71 -13.33
CA GLN A 81 19.69 2.27 -13.03
C GLN A 81 18.23 1.77 -13.04
N LEU A 82 17.62 1.75 -14.22
CA LEU A 82 16.28 1.20 -14.47
C LEU A 82 16.34 -0.30 -14.79
N ASN A 83 16.63 -1.12 -13.79
CA ASN A 83 16.89 -2.56 -13.95
C ASN A 83 15.76 -3.47 -13.44
N ALA A 84 14.55 -2.94 -13.25
CA ALA A 84 13.42 -3.74 -12.77
C ALA A 84 13.09 -4.92 -13.71
N ALA A 85 13.30 -4.80 -15.02
CA ALA A 85 13.09 -5.88 -15.97
C ALA A 85 14.09 -7.04 -15.76
N ASP A 86 15.37 -6.73 -15.52
CA ASP A 86 16.40 -7.75 -15.24
C ASP A 86 16.11 -8.46 -13.91
N ILE A 87 15.75 -7.70 -12.87
CA ILE A 87 15.35 -8.26 -11.57
C ILE A 87 14.10 -9.13 -11.72
N ALA A 88 13.14 -8.72 -12.55
CA ALA A 88 11.91 -9.47 -12.79
C ALA A 88 12.15 -10.81 -13.49
N LYS A 89 13.03 -10.82 -14.51
CA LYS A 89 13.47 -12.05 -15.17
C LYS A 89 14.16 -12.97 -14.18
N ALA A 90 15.12 -12.44 -13.43
CA ALA A 90 15.88 -13.23 -12.49
C ALA A 90 14.99 -13.77 -11.34
N ALA A 91 14.05 -12.97 -10.84
CA ALA A 91 13.09 -13.43 -9.83
C ALA A 91 12.20 -14.58 -10.34
N SER A 92 11.82 -14.55 -11.62
CA SER A 92 11.08 -15.65 -12.28
C SER A 92 11.91 -16.92 -12.34
N GLU A 93 13.18 -16.82 -12.76
CA GLU A 93 14.13 -17.94 -12.82
C GLU A 93 14.36 -18.58 -11.43
N GLU A 94 14.37 -17.76 -10.37
CA GLU A 94 14.52 -18.24 -8.98
C GLU A 94 13.19 -18.69 -8.33
N GLY A 95 12.09 -18.74 -9.09
CA GLY A 95 10.83 -19.34 -8.66
C GLY A 95 9.84 -18.41 -7.94
N ALA A 96 9.95 -17.10 -8.12
CA ALA A 96 8.86 -16.18 -7.75
C ALA A 96 7.64 -16.42 -8.64
N VAL A 97 6.43 -16.29 -8.08
CA VAL A 97 5.18 -16.59 -8.80
C VAL A 97 4.45 -15.35 -9.31
N ARG A 98 4.78 -14.17 -8.78
CA ARG A 98 4.19 -12.88 -9.18
C ARG A 98 5.09 -11.73 -8.77
N LEU A 99 4.90 -10.59 -9.44
CA LEU A 99 5.62 -9.36 -9.13
C LEU A 99 4.64 -8.22 -8.84
N THR A 100 5.08 -7.26 -8.03
CA THR A 100 4.44 -5.95 -7.90
C THR A 100 5.46 -4.86 -8.17
N VAL A 101 5.18 -3.98 -9.13
CA VAL A 101 6.11 -2.92 -9.54
C VAL A 101 5.48 -1.57 -9.23
N HIS A 102 6.14 -0.80 -8.37
CA HIS A 102 5.82 0.61 -8.19
C HIS A 102 6.49 1.44 -9.29
N GLY A 103 5.71 2.20 -10.05
CA GLY A 103 6.17 2.99 -11.23
C GLY A 103 7.08 4.18 -10.91
N ARG A 104 7.81 4.17 -9.80
CA ARG A 104 8.85 5.18 -9.51
C ARG A 104 10.15 4.48 -9.20
N THR A 105 11.27 5.14 -9.44
CA THR A 105 12.58 4.79 -8.90
C THR A 105 12.67 5.12 -7.41
N ARG A 106 13.71 4.65 -6.72
CA ARG A 106 13.88 4.88 -5.28
C ARG A 106 14.13 6.36 -4.95
N ASP A 107 14.99 7.04 -5.72
CA ASP A 107 15.36 8.45 -5.53
C ASP A 107 14.17 9.41 -5.61
N GLN A 108 13.16 9.09 -6.41
CA GLN A 108 11.92 9.86 -6.48
C GLN A 108 11.10 9.81 -5.19
N PHE A 109 11.34 8.85 -4.28
CA PHE A 109 10.49 8.60 -3.12
C PHE A 109 9.00 8.51 -3.51
N TYR A 110 8.27 9.61 -3.27
CA TYR A 110 6.86 9.79 -3.59
C TYR A 110 6.59 11.07 -4.39
N GLU A 111 7.63 11.73 -4.88
CA GLU A 111 7.57 12.92 -5.72
C GLU A 111 7.34 12.55 -7.20
N GLY A 112 6.97 13.54 -8.00
CA GLY A 112 6.58 13.34 -9.40
C GLY A 112 5.42 12.34 -9.55
N HIS A 113 5.36 11.68 -10.71
CA HIS A 113 4.30 10.73 -11.04
C HIS A 113 4.86 9.32 -11.22
N ALA A 114 4.08 8.32 -10.83
CA ALA A 114 4.37 6.94 -11.18
C ALA A 114 4.24 6.75 -12.71
N ASP A 115 5.31 6.30 -13.34
CA ASP A 115 5.37 5.93 -14.75
C ASP A 115 4.78 4.53 -14.91
N TRP A 116 3.51 4.47 -15.29
CA TRP A 116 2.82 3.21 -15.58
C TRP A 116 3.31 2.55 -16.86
N SER A 117 3.83 3.32 -17.83
CA SER A 117 4.34 2.77 -19.09
C SER A 117 5.63 1.98 -18.88
N ALA A 118 6.53 2.48 -18.01
CA ALA A 118 7.75 1.76 -17.64
C ALA A 118 7.47 0.40 -16.96
N ILE A 119 6.30 0.22 -16.35
CA ILE A 119 5.90 -1.08 -15.78
C ILE A 119 5.64 -2.12 -16.88
N ALA A 120 5.19 -1.69 -18.07
CA ALA A 120 4.91 -2.60 -19.18
C ALA A 120 6.17 -3.32 -19.67
N ASP A 121 7.33 -2.66 -19.61
CA ASP A 121 8.61 -3.26 -19.97
C ASP A 121 8.94 -4.43 -19.03
N VAL A 122 8.68 -4.25 -17.74
CA VAL A 122 8.84 -5.30 -16.73
C VAL A 122 7.87 -6.45 -16.96
N ALA A 123 6.60 -6.15 -17.25
CA ALA A 123 5.58 -7.17 -17.50
C ALA A 123 5.91 -8.05 -18.71
N ARG A 124 6.49 -7.47 -19.78
CA ARG A 124 6.92 -8.22 -20.96
C ARG A 124 8.15 -9.09 -20.72
N ALA A 125 9.01 -8.74 -19.76
CA ALA A 125 10.30 -9.40 -19.54
C ALA A 125 10.22 -10.72 -18.73
N THR A 126 9.21 -10.91 -17.88
CA THR A 126 9.23 -11.96 -16.83
C THR A 126 8.32 -13.17 -17.10
N GLY A 127 7.28 -13.01 -17.94
CA GLY A 127 6.22 -14.03 -18.12
C GLY A 127 5.31 -14.24 -16.89
N LEU A 128 5.68 -13.73 -15.71
CA LEU A 128 4.88 -13.76 -14.49
C LEU A 128 3.73 -12.74 -14.50
N PRO A 129 2.64 -12.99 -13.74
CA PRO A 129 1.66 -11.96 -13.42
C PRO A 129 2.30 -10.76 -12.71
N VAL A 130 2.20 -9.58 -13.32
CA VAL A 130 2.66 -8.31 -12.75
C VAL A 130 1.49 -7.47 -12.25
N THR A 131 1.66 -6.92 -11.04
CA THR A 131 0.73 -5.98 -10.41
C THR A 131 1.31 -4.57 -10.48
N ALA A 132 0.65 -3.67 -11.20
CA ALA A 132 1.09 -2.28 -11.30
C ALA A 132 0.71 -1.51 -10.02
N ASN A 133 1.61 -0.64 -9.55
CA ASN A 133 1.44 0.12 -8.31
C ASN A 133 1.94 1.56 -8.47
N GLY A 134 1.28 2.48 -7.77
CA GLY A 134 1.65 3.90 -7.72
C GLY A 134 0.55 4.79 -8.29
N ASP A 135 0.18 5.82 -7.52
CA ASP A 135 -0.74 6.91 -7.87
C ASP A 135 -2.16 6.55 -8.33
N LEU A 136 -2.55 5.27 -8.24
CA LEU A 136 -3.94 4.87 -8.41
C LEU A 136 -4.77 5.35 -7.21
N THR A 137 -5.66 6.30 -7.48
CA THR A 137 -6.49 6.95 -6.47
C THR A 137 -7.94 7.09 -6.88
N ASP A 138 -8.21 6.98 -8.18
CA ASP A 138 -9.50 7.23 -8.82
C ASP A 138 -9.94 6.06 -9.70
N PRO A 139 -11.22 5.64 -9.69
CA PRO A 139 -11.73 4.62 -10.60
C PRO A 139 -11.49 4.93 -12.08
N ASP A 140 -11.56 6.21 -12.48
CA ASP A 140 -11.37 6.61 -13.87
C ASP A 140 -9.92 6.40 -14.36
N GLN A 141 -8.96 6.27 -13.43
CA GLN A 141 -7.58 5.96 -13.75
C GLN A 141 -7.36 4.47 -14.06
N VAL A 142 -8.29 3.59 -13.67
CA VAL A 142 -8.11 2.13 -13.80
C VAL A 142 -7.94 1.69 -15.26
N PRO A 143 -8.78 2.11 -16.23
CA PRO A 143 -8.58 1.74 -17.63
C PRO A 143 -7.25 2.25 -18.18
N LEU A 144 -6.88 3.49 -17.86
CA LEU A 144 -5.62 4.10 -18.31
C LEU A 144 -4.40 3.39 -17.73
N MET A 145 -4.42 3.05 -16.44
CA MET A 145 -3.33 2.34 -15.77
C MET A 145 -3.15 0.94 -16.35
N ARG A 146 -4.25 0.21 -16.63
CA ARG A 146 -4.21 -1.09 -17.32
C ARG A 146 -3.61 -0.95 -18.73
N ALA A 147 -4.08 0.02 -19.50
CA ALA A 147 -3.61 0.24 -20.86
C ALA A 147 -2.11 0.59 -20.91
N ARG A 148 -1.64 1.48 -20.03
CA ARG A 148 -0.23 1.90 -20.01
C ARG A 148 0.71 0.82 -19.48
N SER A 149 0.32 0.11 -18.42
CA SER A 149 1.18 -0.89 -17.78
C SER A 149 1.09 -2.28 -18.39
N GLY A 150 0.06 -2.56 -19.19
CA GLY A 150 -0.28 -3.91 -19.65
C GLY A 150 -0.67 -4.88 -18.52
N CYS A 151 -0.81 -4.40 -17.27
CA CYS A 151 -1.03 -5.23 -16.10
C CYS A 151 -2.53 -5.39 -15.80
N GLN A 152 -2.95 -6.61 -15.45
CA GLN A 152 -4.29 -6.85 -14.93
C GLN A 152 -4.38 -6.64 -13.41
N GLY A 153 -3.30 -6.93 -12.68
CA GLY A 153 -3.24 -6.65 -11.24
C GLY A 153 -2.94 -5.17 -11.00
N LEU A 154 -3.70 -4.53 -10.12
CA LEU A 154 -3.44 -3.17 -9.64
C LEU A 154 -3.34 -3.18 -8.12
N MET A 155 -2.44 -2.37 -7.57
CA MET A 155 -2.28 -2.22 -6.11
C MET A 155 -2.44 -0.76 -5.72
N VAL A 156 -3.35 -0.50 -4.78
CA VAL A 156 -3.53 0.78 -4.11
C VAL A 156 -2.80 0.79 -2.77
N GLY A 157 -2.17 1.93 -2.45
CA GLY A 157 -1.52 2.17 -1.16
C GLY A 157 -2.13 3.39 -0.48
N ARG A 158 -1.43 4.53 -0.53
CA ARG A 158 -1.88 5.81 0.04
C ARG A 158 -3.27 6.25 -0.42
N GLY A 159 -3.70 5.86 -1.62
CA GLY A 159 -5.04 6.15 -2.12
C GLY A 159 -6.17 5.56 -1.28
N ALA A 160 -5.92 4.53 -0.46
CA ALA A 160 -6.91 3.92 0.42
C ALA A 160 -6.85 4.45 1.88
N CYS A 161 -5.89 5.31 2.21
CA CYS A 161 -5.79 5.92 3.53
C CYS A 161 -6.99 6.83 3.80
N GLY A 162 -7.74 6.56 4.88
CA GLY A 162 -9.01 7.25 5.18
C GLY A 162 -10.16 6.88 4.24
N ARG A 163 -9.97 5.87 3.39
CA ARG A 163 -10.93 5.39 2.38
C ARG A 163 -10.92 3.85 2.34
N PRO A 164 -11.37 3.16 3.41
CA PRO A 164 -11.34 1.70 3.45
C PRO A 164 -12.14 1.04 2.31
N TRP A 165 -13.12 1.75 1.73
CA TRP A 165 -13.89 1.31 0.56
C TRP A 165 -13.14 1.44 -0.78
N ALA A 166 -12.03 2.18 -0.85
CA ALA A 166 -11.35 2.49 -2.10
C ALA A 166 -10.97 1.25 -2.93
N PRO A 167 -10.50 0.12 -2.36
CA PRO A 167 -10.24 -1.09 -3.14
C PRO A 167 -11.49 -1.63 -3.85
N ALA A 168 -12.65 -1.62 -3.19
CA ALA A 168 -13.91 -2.09 -3.79
C ALA A 168 -14.37 -1.14 -4.91
N LEU A 169 -14.29 0.17 -4.66
CA LEU A 169 -14.63 1.20 -5.65
C LEU A 169 -13.72 1.10 -6.90
N LEU A 170 -12.40 1.02 -6.71
CA LEU A 170 -11.41 0.87 -7.80
C LEU A 170 -11.56 -0.45 -8.57
N ALA A 171 -12.03 -1.50 -7.91
CA ALA A 171 -12.30 -2.78 -8.54
C ALA A 171 -13.66 -2.84 -9.26
N GLY A 172 -14.45 -1.76 -9.24
CA GLY A 172 -15.82 -1.76 -9.77
C GLY A 172 -16.78 -2.65 -8.99
N ARG A 173 -16.48 -2.93 -7.72
CA ARG A 173 -17.28 -3.75 -6.80
C ARG A 173 -18.16 -2.92 -5.86
N ALA A 174 -18.02 -1.60 -5.91
CA ALA A 174 -18.87 -0.62 -5.25
C ALA A 174 -19.03 0.59 -6.18
N SER A 175 -20.17 1.25 -6.07
CA SER A 175 -20.52 2.47 -6.81
C SER A 175 -20.70 3.65 -5.86
N MET A 176 -20.81 4.86 -6.39
CA MET A 176 -21.16 6.05 -5.59
C MET A 176 -22.52 5.92 -4.91
N VAL A 177 -23.47 5.18 -5.53
CA VAL A 177 -24.77 4.89 -4.93
C VAL A 177 -24.62 4.01 -3.69
N ASP A 178 -23.78 2.97 -3.77
CA ASP A 178 -23.49 2.11 -2.62
C ASP A 178 -22.82 2.89 -1.49
N LEU A 179 -21.91 3.80 -1.83
CA LEU A 179 -21.22 4.64 -0.86
C LEU A 179 -22.12 5.71 -0.22
N ALA A 180 -23.17 6.15 -0.91
CA ALA A 180 -24.14 7.09 -0.35
C ALA A 180 -24.94 6.47 0.81
N GLN A 181 -25.05 5.13 0.84
CA GLN A 181 -25.69 4.38 1.91
C GLN A 181 -24.74 4.07 3.09
N ARG A 182 -23.48 4.50 3.03
CA ARG A 182 -22.47 4.22 4.05
C ARG A 182 -22.19 5.47 4.88
N ASP A 183 -22.64 5.45 6.13
CA ASP A 183 -22.40 6.53 7.09
C ASP A 183 -20.93 6.51 7.56
N MET A 184 -20.27 7.66 7.47
CA MET A 184 -18.89 7.83 7.91
C MET A 184 -18.74 7.74 9.43
N ALA A 185 -19.75 8.11 10.20
CA ALA A 185 -19.77 7.94 11.64
C ALA A 185 -19.67 6.44 12.00
N ASP A 186 -20.37 5.57 11.26
CA ASP A 186 -20.25 4.12 11.43
C ASP A 186 -18.88 3.60 10.99
N ILE A 187 -18.43 3.92 9.77
CA ILE A 187 -17.15 3.43 9.25
C ILE A 187 -15.97 3.83 10.16
N THR A 188 -15.96 5.08 10.62
CA THR A 188 -14.85 5.58 11.45
C THR A 188 -14.87 4.96 12.84
N THR A 189 -16.04 4.78 13.44
CA THR A 189 -16.16 4.18 14.78
C THR A 189 -15.92 2.68 14.75
N GLU A 190 -16.40 1.95 13.74
CA GLU A 190 -16.09 0.52 13.53
C GLU A 190 -14.58 0.30 13.36
N HIS A 191 -13.94 1.11 12.51
CA HIS A 191 -12.49 1.00 12.32
C HIS A 191 -11.72 1.36 13.59
N TYR A 192 -12.19 2.36 14.35
CA TYR A 192 -11.59 2.72 15.64
C TYR A 192 -11.70 1.58 16.65
N ASP A 193 -12.89 1.00 16.81
CA ASP A 193 -13.15 -0.12 17.70
C ASP A 193 -12.31 -1.36 17.34
N ALA A 194 -12.19 -1.67 16.05
CA ALA A 194 -11.33 -2.74 15.57
C ALA A 194 -9.86 -2.54 15.97
N MET A 195 -9.36 -1.30 15.95
CA MET A 195 -8.00 -1.00 16.42
C MET A 195 -7.86 -1.15 17.94
N LEU A 196 -8.86 -0.75 18.72
CA LEU A 196 -8.86 -0.95 20.17
C LEU A 196 -8.89 -2.44 20.53
N THR A 197 -9.73 -3.21 19.84
CA THR A 197 -9.84 -4.66 20.01
C THR A 197 -8.52 -5.36 19.67
N HIS A 198 -7.88 -4.96 18.58
CA HIS A 198 -6.65 -5.62 18.11
C HIS A 198 -5.41 -5.24 18.92
N TYR A 199 -5.23 -3.96 19.25
CA TYR A 199 -4.01 -3.48 19.93
C TYR A 199 -4.17 -3.33 21.44
N GLY A 200 -5.39 -3.47 21.97
CA GLY A 200 -5.76 -3.08 23.32
C GLY A 200 -5.99 -1.56 23.43
N PRO A 201 -6.76 -1.07 24.43
CA PRO A 201 -7.22 0.32 24.48
C PRO A 201 -6.09 1.37 24.47
N SER A 202 -5.08 1.22 25.33
CA SER A 202 -4.01 2.21 25.47
C SER A 202 -3.17 2.38 24.19
N VAL A 203 -2.77 1.26 23.59
CA VAL A 203 -1.96 1.27 22.35
C VAL A 203 -2.85 1.64 21.17
N GLY A 204 -4.06 1.07 21.11
CA GLY A 204 -5.05 1.31 20.06
C GLY A 204 -5.38 2.79 19.87
N VAL A 205 -5.63 3.54 20.95
CA VAL A 205 -5.87 5.00 20.86
C VAL A 205 -4.73 5.72 20.15
N ARG A 206 -3.46 5.41 20.50
CA ARG A 206 -2.29 6.07 19.91
C ARG A 206 -2.10 5.68 18.45
N HIS A 207 -2.26 4.41 18.11
CA HIS A 207 -2.16 3.93 16.72
C HIS A 207 -3.27 4.49 15.84
N ALA A 208 -4.49 4.62 16.38
CA ALA A 208 -5.65 5.13 15.68
C ALA A 208 -5.47 6.56 15.17
N ARG A 209 -4.77 7.43 15.91
CA ARG A 209 -4.57 8.85 15.55
C ARG A 209 -4.12 9.07 14.10
N LYS A 210 -3.26 8.19 13.59
CA LYS A 210 -2.80 8.25 12.20
C LYS A 210 -3.95 8.00 11.20
N HIS A 211 -4.79 7.02 11.47
CA HIS A 211 -5.94 6.67 10.63
C HIS A 211 -7.05 7.72 10.74
N LEU A 212 -7.31 8.19 11.96
CA LEU A 212 -8.27 9.27 12.21
C LEU A 212 -7.85 10.56 11.52
N GLY A 213 -6.55 10.88 11.52
CA GLY A 213 -6.01 12.01 10.75
C GLY A 213 -6.37 11.94 9.26
N TRP A 214 -6.29 10.77 8.62
CA TRP A 214 -6.67 10.61 7.22
C TRP A 214 -8.16 10.80 6.97
N TYR A 215 -9.03 10.36 7.88
CA TYR A 215 -10.46 10.62 7.80
C TYR A 215 -10.76 12.12 7.96
N LEU A 216 -10.11 12.78 8.91
CA LEU A 216 -10.26 14.22 9.14
C LEU A 216 -9.78 15.05 7.93
N GLU A 217 -8.69 14.65 7.27
CA GLU A 217 -8.30 15.25 5.99
C GLU A 217 -9.37 15.08 4.91
N GLY A 218 -10.07 13.94 4.89
CA GLY A 218 -11.24 13.71 4.04
C GLY A 218 -12.36 14.70 4.34
N LEU A 219 -12.74 14.79 5.62
CA LEU A 219 -13.78 15.71 6.09
C LEU A 219 -13.44 17.18 5.77
N ALA A 220 -12.18 17.58 5.96
CA ALA A 220 -11.71 18.93 5.67
C ALA A 220 -11.90 19.30 4.19
N ARG A 221 -11.74 18.34 3.27
CA ARG A 221 -11.99 18.58 1.84
C ARG A 221 -13.47 18.83 1.56
N LEU A 222 -14.37 18.25 2.35
CA LEU A 222 -15.81 18.41 2.20
C LEU A 222 -16.30 19.73 2.80
N VAL A 223 -15.91 20.03 4.05
CA VAL A 223 -16.46 21.16 4.81
C VAL A 223 -15.57 22.42 4.80
N GLY A 224 -14.37 22.34 4.23
CA GLY A 224 -13.40 23.43 4.20
C GLY A 224 -12.61 23.52 5.51
N GLU A 225 -13.02 24.40 6.42
CA GLU A 225 -12.34 24.57 7.71
C GLU A 225 -12.82 23.54 8.73
N LEU A 226 -11.89 22.79 9.30
CA LEU A 226 -12.18 21.89 10.40
C LEU A 226 -12.34 22.68 11.70
N SER A 227 -13.31 22.28 12.51
CA SER A 227 -13.49 22.83 13.86
C SER A 227 -12.29 22.53 14.76
N SER A 228 -12.14 23.33 15.82
CA SER A 228 -11.13 23.11 16.88
C SER A 228 -11.26 21.73 17.54
N GLU A 229 -12.43 21.11 17.46
CA GLU A 229 -12.74 19.75 17.93
C GLU A 229 -11.86 18.69 17.26
N THR A 230 -11.45 18.89 16.01
CA THR A 230 -10.59 17.92 15.29
C THR A 230 -9.18 17.84 15.87
N ALA A 231 -8.62 18.98 16.28
CA ALA A 231 -7.33 19.05 16.98
C ALA A 231 -7.43 18.50 18.41
N VAL A 232 -8.61 18.58 19.03
CA VAL A 232 -8.88 17.96 20.33
C VAL A 232 -8.91 16.43 20.17
N LEU A 233 -9.66 15.90 19.22
CA LEU A 233 -9.79 14.46 18.97
C LEU A 233 -8.42 13.75 18.85
N LEU A 234 -7.48 14.32 18.09
CA LEU A 234 -6.16 13.70 17.89
C LEU A 234 -5.26 13.73 19.14
N ARG A 235 -5.59 14.55 20.15
CA ARG A 235 -4.88 14.64 21.43
C ARG A 235 -5.57 13.84 22.54
N GLN A 236 -6.77 13.31 22.29
CA GLN A 236 -7.51 12.56 23.28
C GLN A 236 -6.82 11.26 23.67
N SER A 237 -6.97 10.90 24.93
CA SER A 237 -6.50 9.62 25.50
C SER A 237 -7.64 8.70 25.92
N SER A 238 -8.85 9.24 26.11
CA SER A 238 -10.07 8.49 26.41
C SER A 238 -10.68 7.93 25.12
N SER A 239 -10.97 6.62 25.09
CA SER A 239 -11.64 5.99 23.95
C SER A 239 -13.05 6.53 23.75
N ASP A 240 -13.78 6.74 24.84
CA ASP A 240 -15.19 7.14 24.80
C ASP A 240 -15.34 8.56 24.26
N GLU A 241 -14.40 9.45 24.62
CA GLU A 241 -14.36 10.81 24.06
C GLU A 241 -14.02 10.80 22.57
N VAL A 242 -13.16 9.88 22.11
CA VAL A 242 -12.88 9.70 20.68
C VAL A 242 -14.12 9.19 19.95
N PHE A 243 -14.80 8.17 20.46
CA PHE A 243 -16.06 7.67 19.87
C PHE A 243 -17.11 8.78 19.74
N ALA A 244 -17.34 9.52 20.82
CA ALA A 244 -18.32 10.61 20.83
C ALA A 244 -17.95 11.70 19.81
N SER A 245 -16.65 12.04 19.70
CA SER A 245 -16.17 13.02 18.73
C SER A 245 -16.32 12.54 17.29
N LEU A 246 -16.02 11.27 16.99
CA LEU A 246 -16.22 10.70 15.65
C LEU A 246 -17.69 10.73 15.24
N ARG A 247 -18.60 10.35 16.15
CA ARG A 247 -20.04 10.38 15.92
C ARG A 247 -20.55 11.79 15.62
N ARG A 248 -20.06 12.80 16.32
CA ARG A 248 -20.44 14.21 16.07
C ARG A 248 -19.85 14.75 14.77
N LEU A 249 -18.54 14.57 14.55
CA LEU A 249 -17.83 15.15 13.41
C LEU A 249 -18.29 14.59 12.05
N PHE A 250 -18.67 13.31 12.02
CA PHE A 250 -19.13 12.64 10.80
C PHE A 250 -20.65 12.46 10.75
N ALA A 251 -21.40 13.11 11.64
CA ALA A 251 -22.86 13.01 11.67
C ALA A 251 -23.46 13.44 10.32
N GLY A 252 -24.21 12.54 9.68
CA GLY A 252 -24.87 12.80 8.41
C GLY A 252 -23.93 12.87 7.20
N VAL A 253 -22.65 12.51 7.36
CA VAL A 253 -21.68 12.46 6.26
C VAL A 253 -21.62 11.06 5.68
N SER A 254 -21.88 10.92 4.40
CA SER A 254 -21.73 9.65 3.66
C SER A 254 -20.32 9.47 3.09
N ALA A 255 -19.95 8.22 2.83
CA ALA A 255 -18.70 7.91 2.14
C ALA A 255 -18.67 8.50 0.71
N ALA A 256 -19.83 8.61 0.05
CA ALA A 256 -19.97 9.22 -1.27
C ALA A 256 -19.64 10.73 -1.26
N GLU A 257 -20.03 11.47 -0.22
CA GLU A 257 -19.71 12.89 -0.11
C GLU A 257 -18.20 13.13 0.05
N LEU A 258 -17.53 12.35 0.91
CA LEU A 258 -16.08 12.42 1.04
C LEU A 258 -15.35 12.06 -0.26
N GLU A 259 -15.86 11.06 -0.98
CA GLU A 259 -15.31 10.66 -2.27
C GLU A 259 -15.49 11.75 -3.34
N SER A 260 -16.66 12.40 -3.36
CA SER A 260 -16.98 13.48 -4.32
C SER A 260 -16.11 14.72 -4.07
N ALA A 261 -15.96 15.14 -2.81
CA ALA A 261 -15.11 16.27 -2.43
C ALA A 261 -13.63 16.05 -2.84
N ARG A 262 -13.16 14.80 -2.78
CA ARG A 262 -11.82 14.42 -3.25
C ARG A 262 -11.65 14.61 -4.76
N ILE A 263 -12.68 14.28 -5.56
CA ILE A 263 -12.64 14.39 -7.01
C ILE A 263 -12.66 15.87 -7.44
N GLN A 264 -13.56 16.67 -6.86
CA GLN A 264 -13.69 18.10 -7.20
C GLN A 264 -12.42 18.91 -6.96
N ARG A 265 -11.73 18.69 -5.84
CA ARG A 265 -10.46 19.39 -5.53
C ARG A 265 -9.29 18.99 -6.42
N LYS A 266 -9.37 17.89 -7.18
CA LYS A 266 -8.37 17.57 -8.20
C LYS A 266 -8.61 18.29 -9.53
N ALA A 267 -9.85 18.71 -9.79
CA ALA A 267 -10.23 19.40 -11.01
C ALA A 267 -10.05 20.93 -10.92
N ALA A 268 -9.94 21.48 -9.70
CA ALA A 268 -9.61 22.86 -9.39
C ALA A 268 -8.10 23.06 -9.20
#